data_AF-A0A8S2UTB0-F1
#
_entry.id   AF-A0A8S2UTB0-F1
#
_cell.length_a   1.000
_cell.length_b   1.000
_cell.length_c   1.000
_cell.angle_alpha   90.00
_cell.angle_beta   90.00
_cell.angle_gamma   90.00
#
_symmetry.space_group_name_H-M   'P 1'
#
loop_
_entity.id
_entity.type
_entity.pdbx_description
1 polymer ?
#
loop_
_entity_poly.entity_id
_entity_poly.type
_entity_poly.pdbx_seq_one_letter_code
_entity_poly.pdbx_strand_id
1 'polypeptide(L)' 'ETKQDSKLKRYYEWDYLHGDIEVYNSREIHLGCIDSFAGEWIKGAVKGRKITL' A
#
# COMPACT_ATOMS: atom_id res chain seq x y z
N GLU A 1 7.13 26.74 4.74
CA GLU A 1 7.85 25.56 5.26
C GLU A 1 7.14 24.30 4.83
N THR A 2 7.73 23.52 3.92
CA THR A 2 7.20 22.20 3.57
C THR A 2 7.70 21.24 4.63
N LYS A 3 6.84 20.88 5.60
CA LYS A 3 7.18 19.88 6.62
C LYS A 3 7.43 18.55 5.92
N GLN A 4 8.69 18.21 5.74
CA GLN A 4 9.12 16.91 5.29
C GLN A 4 8.81 15.93 6.42
N ASP A 5 7.67 15.25 6.30
CA ASP A 5 7.19 14.27 7.27
C ASP A 5 8.27 13.19 7.43
N SER A 6 8.88 13.16 8.60
CA SER A 6 9.97 12.27 8.95
C SER A 6 9.51 10.81 8.85
N LYS A 7 9.86 10.17 7.72
CA LYS A 7 9.72 8.73 7.46
C LYS A 7 8.32 8.16 7.74
N LEU A 8 7.37 8.42 6.83
CA LEU A 8 6.22 7.52 6.65
C LEU A 8 6.75 6.13 6.25
N LYS A 9 7.02 5.26 7.22
CA LYS A 9 7.42 3.87 6.98
C LYS A 9 6.26 3.16 6.28
N ARG A 10 6.57 2.56 5.13
CA ARG A 10 5.63 1.75 4.35
C ARG A 10 6.05 0.29 4.42
N TYR A 11 5.06 -0.58 4.46
CA TYR A 11 5.22 -2.03 4.34
C TYR A 11 4.60 -2.48 3.03
N TYR A 12 5.21 -3.49 2.43
CA TYR A 12 4.87 -4.00 1.11
C TYR A 12 4.68 -5.51 1.22
N GLU A 13 3.58 -6.02 0.69
CA GLU A 13 3.26 -7.44 0.66
C GLU A 13 2.94 -7.85 -0.78
N TRP A 14 3.41 -9.03 -1.18
CA TRP A 14 3.11 -9.57 -2.50
C TRP A 14 1.73 -10.23 -2.50
N ASP A 15 0.83 -9.76 -3.36
CA ASP A 15 -0.46 -10.40 -3.60
C ASP A 15 -0.32 -11.51 -4.65
N TYR A 16 -0.25 -12.76 -4.19
CA TYR A 16 -0.14 -13.94 -5.05
C TYR A 16 -1.37 -14.20 -5.94
N LEU A 17 -2.52 -13.60 -5.62
CA LEU A 17 -3.75 -13.78 -6.42
C LEU A 17 -3.77 -12.84 -7.62
N HIS A 18 -3.27 -11.62 -7.47
CA HIS A 18 -3.38 -10.57 -8.49
C HIS A 18 -2.04 -10.20 -9.15
N GLY A 19 -0.90 -10.54 -8.55
CA GLY A 19 0.42 -10.17 -9.06
C GLY A 19 0.83 -8.72 -8.77
N ASP A 20 0.12 -8.09 -7.82
CA ASP A 20 0.31 -6.71 -7.40
C ASP A 20 1.00 -6.65 -6.02
N ILE A 21 1.50 -5.48 -5.64
CA ILE A 21 2.07 -5.25 -4.30
C ILE A 21 1.06 -4.46 -3.45
N GLU A 22 0.62 -5.02 -2.34
CA GLU A 22 -0.20 -4.34 -1.35
C GLU A 22 0.65 -3.44 -0.46
N VAL A 23 0.19 -2.20 -0.22
CA VAL A 23 0.95 -1.18 0.52
C VAL A 23 0.23 -0.81 1.81
N TYR A 24 0.98 -0.81 2.93
CA TYR A 24 0.47 -0.46 4.25
C TYR A 24 1.29 0.66 4.88
N ASN A 25 0.66 1.47 5.74
CA ASN A 25 1.37 2.46 6.55
C ASN A 25 1.97 1.84 7.83
N SER A 26 2.66 2.66 8.61
CA SER A 26 3.27 2.26 9.89
C SER A 26 2.29 1.76 10.96
N ARG A 27 0.98 1.97 10.76
CA ARG A 27 -0.13 1.49 11.61
C ARG A 27 -0.87 0.31 10.98
N GLU A 28 -0.25 -0.36 10.00
CA GLU A 28 -0.81 -1.53 9.29
C GLU A 28 -2.13 -1.21 8.56
N ILE A 29 -2.38 0.08 8.25
CA ILE A 29 -3.54 0.49 7.47
C ILE A 29 -3.21 0.35 6.00
N HIS A 30 -4.05 -0.42 5.30
CA HIS A 30 -3.98 -0.61 3.86
C HIS A 30 -4.18 0.71 3.10
N LEU A 31 -3.24 1.04 2.22
CA LEU A 31 -3.18 2.27 1.43
C LEU A 31 -3.57 2.06 -0.05
N GLY A 32 -3.68 0.81 -0.50
CA GLY A 32 -3.90 0.43 -1.90
C GLY A 32 -2.82 -0.52 -2.40
N CYS A 33 -2.89 -0.86 -3.69
CA CYS A 33 -1.90 -1.69 -4.36
C CYS A 33 -1.14 -0.92 -5.45
N ILE A 34 0.11 -1.32 -5.67
CA ILE A 34 0.97 -0.83 -6.74
C ILE A 34 1.33 -1.95 -7.72
N ASP A 35 1.57 -1.56 -8.96
CA ASP A 35 2.05 -2.45 -10.01
C ASP A 35 3.45 -2.94 -9.66
N SER A 36 3.66 -4.24 -9.78
CA SER A 36 4.90 -4.89 -9.38
C SER A 36 6.07 -4.59 -10.33
N PHE A 37 5.80 -4.13 -11.55
CA PHE A 37 6.79 -3.85 -12.58
C PHE A 37 7.12 -2.36 -12.68
N ALA A 38 6.10 -1.51 -12.73
CA ALA A 38 6.19 -0.07 -12.88
C ALA A 38 6.26 0.67 -11.53
N GLY A 39 5.77 0.07 -10.43
CA GLY A 39 5.68 0.72 -9.12
C GLY A 39 4.59 1.81 -9.04
N GLU A 40 3.70 1.88 -10.03
CA GLU A 40 2.61 2.84 -10.10
C GLU A 40 1.40 2.36 -9.29
N TRP A 41 0.63 3.28 -8.71
CA TRP A 41 -0.60 2.92 -8.00
C TRP A 41 -1.67 2.41 -8.98
N ILE A 42 -2.05 1.14 -8.83
CA ILE A 42 -3.12 0.54 -9.63
C ILE A 42 -4.47 0.86 -8.98
N LYS A 43 -4.55 0.76 -7.65
CA LYS A 43 -5.80 0.99 -6.89
C LYS A 43 -5.49 1.79 -5.63
N GLY A 44 -6.30 2.80 -5.36
CA GLY A 44 -6.27 3.51 -4.09
C GLY A 44 -6.87 2.69 -2.94
N ALA A 45 -6.61 3.10 -1.70
CA ALA A 45 -7.20 2.49 -0.50
C ALA A 45 -8.73 2.39 -0.62
N VAL A 46 -9.26 1.17 -0.65
CA VAL A 46 -10.71 0.96 -0.60
C VAL A 46 -11.16 1.04 0.85
N LYS A 47 -11.82 2.15 1.22
CA LYS A 47 -12.36 2.37 2.57
C LYS A 47 -13.29 1.21 2.95
N GLY A 48 -12.95 0.49 4.03
CA GLY A 48 -13.77 -0.60 4.56
C GLY A 48 -13.42 -2.01 4.07
N ARG A 49 -12.44 -2.17 3.18
CA ARG A 49 -11.94 -3.50 2.81
C ARG A 49 -10.98 -4.00 3.91
N LYS A 50 -11.39 -5.02 4.66
CA LYS A 50 -10.48 -5.84 5.48
C LYS A 50 -10.11 -7.07 4.67
N ILE A 51 -8.82 -7.29 4.42
CA ILE A 51 -8.36 -8.64 4.07
C ILE A 51 -8.67 -9.51 5.29
N THR A 52 -9.52 -10.51 5.08
CA THR A 52 -9.61 -11.62 6.03
C THR A 52 -8.58 -12.61 5.53
N LEU A 53 -7.44 -12.68 6.23
CA LEU A 53 -6.45 -13.74 6.04
C LEU A 53 -7.07 -15.10 6.38
#